data_AF-A0A2B2EUF6-F1
#
_entry.id   AF-A0A2B2EUF6-F1
#
_cell.length_a   1.000
_cell.length_b   1.000
_cell.length_c   1.000
_cell.angle_alpha   90.00
_cell.angle_beta   90.00
_cell.angle_gamma   90.00
#
_symmetry.space_group_name_H-M   'P 1'
#
loop_
_entity.id
_entity.type
_entity.pdbx_description
1 polymer ?
#
loop_
_entity_poly.entity_id
_entity_poly.type
_entity_poly.pdbx_seq_one_letter_code
_entity_poly.pdbx_strand_id
1 'polypeptide(L)' 'MSVINDESLSLKLFVILSRELQSITKRIEKDKKIYGLNPTEFAVLELLYRKADQPIKKWGTKYYLQVVVSRM' A
#
# COMPACT_ATOMS: atom_id res chain seq x y z
N MET A 1 -40.49 -12.62 14.38
CA MET A 1 -39.32 -12.19 13.59
C MET A 1 -38.20 -11.81 14.54
N SER A 2 -37.10 -12.56 14.55
CA SER A 2 -35.90 -12.17 15.32
C SER A 2 -35.33 -10.90 14.68
N VAL A 3 -35.34 -9.82 15.45
CA VAL A 3 -34.64 -8.57 15.10
C VAL A 3 -33.18 -8.96 14.86
N ILE A 4 -32.74 -8.92 13.60
CA ILE A 4 -31.30 -8.96 13.32
C ILE A 4 -30.78 -7.70 13.97
N ASN A 5 -30.08 -7.85 15.09
CA ASN A 5 -29.59 -6.72 15.86
C ASN A 5 -28.52 -6.02 15.00
N ASP A 6 -28.88 -4.93 14.31
CA ASP A 6 -28.04 -4.25 13.31
C ASP A 6 -26.66 -3.90 13.87
N GLU A 7 -26.57 -3.61 15.16
CA GLU A 7 -25.31 -3.40 15.89
C GLU A 7 -24.41 -4.64 15.92
N SER A 8 -24.99 -5.82 16.12
CA SER A 8 -24.23 -7.08 16.10
C SER A 8 -23.70 -7.39 14.69
N LEU A 9 -24.46 -7.03 13.65
CA LEU A 9 -24.06 -7.18 12.26
C LEU A 9 -22.95 -6.19 11.90
N SER A 10 -23.08 -4.92 12.32
CA SER A 10 -22.06 -3.89 12.08
C SER A 10 -20.74 -4.20 12.80
N LEU A 11 -20.80 -4.69 14.04
CA LEU A 11 -19.62 -5.16 14.78
C LEU A 11 -18.97 -6.36 14.10
N LYS A 12 -19.76 -7.34 13.66
CA LYS A 12 -19.24 -8.50 12.93
C LYS A 12 -18.56 -8.09 11.62
N LEU A 13 -19.16 -7.16 10.87
CA LEU A 13 -18.57 -6.60 9.66
C LEU A 13 -17.26 -5.88 9.95
N PHE A 14 -17.22 -5.05 10.99
CA PHE A 14 -16.01 -4.34 11.41
C PHE A 14 -14.86 -5.29 11.75
N VAL A 15 -15.16 -6.38 12.47
CA VAL A 15 -14.17 -7.41 12.82
C VAL A 15 -13.63 -8.11 11.56
N ILE A 16 -14.51 -8.47 10.63
CA ILE A 16 -14.11 -9.12 9.37
C ILE A 16 -13.23 -8.18 8.55
N LEU A 17 -13.68 -6.93 8.31
CA LEU A 17 -12.91 -5.94 7.56
C LEU A 17 -11.54 -5.68 8.20
N SER A 18 -11.47 -5.57 9.53
CA SER A 18 -10.21 -5.37 10.24
C SER A 18 -9.22 -6.53 10.02
N ARG A 19 -9.72 -7.78 10.01
CA ARG A 19 -8.89 -8.98 9.77
C ARG A 19 -8.42 -9.05 8.31
N GLU A 20 -9.29 -8.77 7.36
CA GLU A 20 -8.93 -8.75 5.94
C GLU A 20 -7.92 -7.65 5.63
N LEU A 21 -8.10 -6.43 6.18
CA LEU A 21 -7.13 -5.34 6.06
C LEU A 21 -5.75 -5.72 6.61
N GLN A 22 -5.70 -6.45 7.72
CA GLN A 22 -4.44 -6.96 8.26
C GLN A 22 -3.77 -7.96 7.31
N SER A 23 -4.54 -8.87 6.70
CA SER A 23 -4.04 -9.83 5.71
C SER A 23 -3.44 -9.14 4.49
N ILE A 24 -4.15 -8.14 3.94
CA ILE A 24 -3.70 -7.31 2.82
C ILE A 24 -2.41 -6.58 3.19
N THR A 25 -2.36 -5.95 4.36
CA THR A 25 -1.18 -5.22 4.83
C THR A 25 0.03 -6.14 4.96
N LYS A 26 -0.14 -7.35 5.49
CA LYS A 26 0.93 -8.36 5.56
C LYS A 26 1.45 -8.76 4.18
N ARG A 27 0.55 -8.90 3.19
CA ARG A 27 0.94 -9.19 1.81
C ARG A 27 1.75 -8.03 1.20
N ILE A 28 1.30 -6.80 1.39
CA ILE A 28 2.02 -5.60 0.94
C ILE A 28 3.43 -5.54 1.56
N GLU A 29 3.56 -5.79 2.86
CA GLU A 29 4.88 -5.83 3.51
C GLU A 29 5.78 -6.95 2.98
N LYS A 30 5.20 -8.13 2.66
CA LYS A 30 5.95 -9.21 2.00
C LYS A 30 6.42 -8.78 0.62
N ASP A 31 5.54 -8.17 -0.18
CA ASP A 31 5.86 -7.74 -1.53
C ASP A 31 6.90 -6.60 -1.51
N LYS A 32 6.77 -5.63 -0.60
CA LYS A 32 7.80 -4.59 -0.35
C LYS A 32 9.17 -5.20 -0.07
N LYS A 33 9.25 -6.28 0.72
CA LYS A 33 10.50 -6.99 0.98
C LYS A 33 11.03 -7.72 -0.25
N ILE A 34 10.17 -8.40 -1.01
CA ILE A 34 10.56 -9.11 -2.25
C ILE A 34 11.16 -8.13 -3.27
N TYR A 35 10.54 -6.97 -3.44
CA TYR A 35 11.02 -5.92 -4.35
C TYR A 35 12.11 -5.04 -3.72
N GLY A 36 12.49 -5.27 -2.46
CA GLY A 36 13.52 -4.51 -1.75
C GLY A 36 13.20 -3.02 -1.60
N LEU A 37 11.92 -2.66 -1.55
CA LEU A 37 11.44 -1.29 -1.51
C LEU A 37 11.52 -0.70 -0.10
N ASN A 38 12.11 0.48 0.00
CA ASN A 38 12.04 1.29 1.21
C ASN A 38 10.62 1.89 1.36
N PRO A 39 10.11 2.20 2.57
CA PRO A 39 8.77 2.78 2.74
C PRO A 39 8.56 4.07 1.94
N THR A 40 9.60 4.88 1.76
CA THR A 40 9.57 6.09 0.93
C THR A 40 9.37 5.77 -0.55
N GLU A 41 10.05 4.76 -1.08
CA GLU A 41 9.93 4.35 -2.49
C GLU A 41 8.53 3.78 -2.76
N PHE A 42 8.02 2.99 -1.82
CA PHE A 42 6.65 2.49 -1.90
C PHE A 42 5.61 3.61 -1.87
N ALA A 43 5.77 4.63 -1.00
CA ALA A 43 4.89 5.78 -0.95
C ALA A 43 4.92 6.62 -2.24
N VAL A 44 6.10 6.75 -2.86
CA VAL A 44 6.22 7.40 -4.17
C VAL A 44 5.49 6.59 -5.25
N LEU A 45 5.65 5.27 -5.28
CA LEU A 45 4.92 4.42 -6.23
C LEU A 45 3.40 4.51 -6.04
N GLU A 46 2.93 4.51 -4.80
CA GLU A 46 1.50 4.70 -4.49
C GLU A 46 1.01 6.07 -4.96
N LEU A 47 1.78 7.13 -4.74
CA LEU A 47 1.47 8.48 -5.20
C LEU A 47 1.41 8.55 -6.74
N LEU A 48 2.36 7.92 -7.44
CA LEU A 48 2.39 7.86 -8.89
C LEU A 48 1.22 7.06 -9.45
N TYR A 49 0.88 5.93 -8.83
CA TYR A 49 -0.26 5.11 -9.23
C TYR A 49 -1.60 5.84 -9.07
N ARG A 50 -1.75 6.65 -8.01
CA ARG A 50 -2.95 7.47 -7.77
C ARG A 50 -2.99 8.75 -8.61
N LYS A 51 -1.85 9.27 -9.05
CA LYS A 51 -1.72 10.53 -9.83
C LYS A 51 -1.22 10.27 -11.25
N ALA A 52 -1.96 9.48 -12.02
CA ALA A 52 -1.63 9.12 -13.40
C ALA A 52 -1.31 10.31 -14.33
N ASP A 53 -1.74 11.54 -13.99
CA ASP A 53 -1.63 12.73 -14.85
C ASP A 53 -0.52 13.75 -14.48
N GLN A 54 0.37 13.48 -13.52
CA GLN A 54 1.51 14.37 -13.28
C GLN A 54 2.81 13.79 -13.85
N PRO A 55 3.46 14.46 -14.83
CA PRO A 55 4.60 13.91 -15.51
C PRO A 55 5.76 13.70 -14.52
N ILE A 56 6.20 12.45 -14.44
CA ILE A 56 7.41 11.92 -13.77
C ILE A 56 8.72 12.71 -14.06
N LYS A 57 8.66 13.72 -14.93
CA LYS A 57 9.78 14.49 -15.48
C LYS A 57 10.58 15.34 -14.49
N LYS A 58 10.16 15.54 -13.23
CA LYS A 58 10.94 16.34 -12.25
C LYS A 58 11.60 15.55 -11.12
N TRP A 59 11.24 14.28 -10.92
CA TRP A 59 11.73 13.51 -9.76
C TRP A 59 12.50 12.23 -10.16
N GLY A 60 12.33 11.77 -11.41
CA GLY A 60 12.87 10.49 -11.86
C GLY A 60 14.39 10.42 -12.03
N THR A 61 15.11 11.52 -12.20
CA THR A 61 16.52 11.43 -12.63
C THR A 61 17.51 11.32 -11.48
N LYS A 62 17.28 11.96 -10.33
CA LYS A 62 18.25 11.95 -9.21
C LYS A 62 18.18 10.68 -8.36
N TYR A 63 16.98 10.22 -8.01
CA TYR A 63 16.84 9.05 -7.13
C TYR A 63 17.10 7.73 -7.85
N TYR A 64 16.67 7.57 -9.11
CA TYR A 64 16.94 6.33 -9.86
C TYR A 64 18.43 6.12 -10.13
N LEU A 65 19.18 7.15 -10.57
CA LEU A 65 20.61 6.99 -10.83
C LEU A 65 21.39 6.71 -9.55
N GLN A 66 21.04 7.35 -8.42
CA GLN A 66 21.74 7.11 -7.16
C GLN A 66 21.48 5.70 -6.61
N VAL A 67 20.24 5.19 -6.69
CA VAL A 67 19.90 3.85 -6.22
C VAL A 67 20.50 2.76 -7.10
N VAL A 68 20.59 2.98 -8.42
CA VAL A 68 21.22 2.03 -9.35
C VAL A 68 22.74 2.06 -9.25
N VAL A 69 23.36 3.23 -9.11
CA VAL A 69 24.83 3.38 -9.00
C VAL A 69 25.35 2.91 -7.63
N SER A 70 24.56 3.00 -6.56
CA SER A 70 24.99 2.52 -5.23
C SER A 70 24.96 1.00 -5.07
N ARG A 71 24.40 0.27 -6.05
CA ARG A 71 24.33 -1.20 -6.08
C ARG A 71 25.23 -1.83 -7.17
N MET A 72 26.06 -1.03 -7.84
CA MET A 72 27.02 -1.48 -8.86
C MET A 72 28.46 -1.30 -8.38
#